data_AF-A0A351NUA9-F1
#
_entry.id   AF-A0A351NUA9-F1
#
_cell.length_a   1.000
_cell.length_b   1.000
_cell.length_c   1.000
_cell.angle_alpha   90.00
_cell.angle_beta   90.00
_cell.angle_gamma   90.00
#
_symmetry.space_group_name_H-M   'P 1'
#
loop_
_entity.id
_entity.type
_entity.pdbx_description
1 polymer ?
#
loop_
_entity_poly.entity_id
_entity_poly.type
_entity_poly.pdbx_seq_one_letter_code
_entity_poly.pdbx_strand_id
1 'polypeptide(L)'
;LIMPKRQTITLKSPLLHYSWRDYQHVSEKHLKYGVLGAQDKAKNNKKASIVYAFFRSITDFLQQYILRLGFLDGQRGLLMAVILSQYAFHKYAALWTMTDDISKQSGNH
;
A
#
# COMPACT_ATOMS: atom_id res chain seq x y z
N LEU A 1 -34.62 19.98 7.69
CA LEU A 1 -33.23 19.85 8.20
C LEU A 1 -32.44 21.06 7.67
N ILE A 2 -32.40 22.15 8.44
CA ILE A 2 -31.80 23.43 8.02
C ILE A 2 -30.36 23.44 8.51
N MET A 3 -29.38 23.36 7.61
CA MET A 3 -27.97 23.50 7.99
C MET A 3 -27.67 24.98 8.32
N PRO A 4 -27.05 25.30 9.47
CA PRO A 4 -26.71 26.67 9.81
C PRO A 4 -25.70 27.24 8.81
N LYS A 5 -25.82 28.54 8.48
CA LYS A 5 -24.90 29.28 7.62
C LYS A 5 -23.46 29.15 8.15
N ARG A 6 -22.62 28.36 7.49
CA ARG A 6 -21.18 28.30 7.77
C ARG A 6 -20.51 29.57 7.26
N GLN A 7 -19.85 30.27 8.17
CA GLN A 7 -18.97 31.38 7.85
C GLN A 7 -17.63 30.79 7.41
N THR A 8 -17.39 30.73 6.10
CA THR A 8 -16.13 30.22 5.54
C THR A 8 -15.15 31.38 5.45
N ILE A 9 -14.02 31.26 6.14
CA ILE A 9 -12.91 32.24 6.09
C ILE A 9 -11.83 31.68 5.17
N THR A 10 -11.45 32.45 4.14
CA THR A 10 -10.39 32.06 3.21
C THR A 10 -9.03 32.36 3.83
N LEU A 11 -8.19 31.33 3.99
CA LEU A 11 -6.86 31.47 4.58
C LEU A 11 -5.95 32.27 3.63
N LYS A 12 -5.34 33.36 4.11
CA LYS A 12 -4.49 34.28 3.31
C LYS A 12 -3.11 33.70 2.93
N SER A 13 -2.77 32.52 3.44
CA SER A 13 -1.49 31.85 3.18
C SER A 13 -1.77 30.46 2.59
N PRO A 14 -0.97 29.97 1.62
CA PRO A 14 -1.10 28.61 1.12
C PRO A 14 -0.90 27.63 2.28
N LEU A 15 -1.92 26.81 2.53
CA LEU A 15 -1.79 25.64 3.39
C LEU A 15 -0.82 24.69 2.69
N LEU A 16 0.46 24.74 3.05
CA LEU A 16 1.47 23.81 2.58
C LEU A 16 1.16 22.42 3.15
N HIS A 17 0.20 21.74 2.55
CA HIS A 17 -0.20 20.39 2.91
C HIS A 17 0.81 19.41 2.33
N TYR A 18 2.02 19.38 2.90
CA TYR A 18 2.92 18.26 2.72
C TYR A 18 2.25 17.06 3.39
N SER A 19 1.45 16.31 2.64
CA SER A 19 0.73 15.13 3.15
C SER A 19 1.70 14.09 3.76
N TRP A 20 3.00 14.22 3.48
CA TRP A 20 4.07 13.28 3.74
C TRP A 20 5.17 14.09 4.46
N ARG A 21 5.28 13.97 5.79
CA ARG A 21 6.30 14.68 6.60
C ARG A 21 7.71 14.20 6.29
N ASP A 22 7.85 12.89 6.12
CA ASP A 22 9.12 12.19 5.93
C ASP A 22 8.90 10.87 5.16
N TYR A 23 9.93 10.39 4.46
CA TYR A 23 9.90 9.10 3.75
C TYR A 23 9.58 7.92 4.69
N GLN A 24 10.04 7.97 5.94
CA GLN A 24 9.73 6.94 6.94
C GLN A 24 8.23 6.83 7.21
N HIS A 25 7.55 7.96 7.41
CA HIS A 25 6.11 7.99 7.69
C HIS A 25 5.28 7.36 6.57
N VAL A 26 5.76 7.54 5.34
CA VAL A 26 5.15 7.00 4.12
C VAL A 26 5.31 5.50 4.05
N SER A 27 6.52 5.02 4.32
CA SER A 27 6.84 3.59 4.32
C SER A 27 6.04 2.85 5.39
N GLU A 28 5.94 3.41 6.59
CA GLU A 28 5.12 2.87 7.69
C GLU A 28 3.64 2.82 7.32
N LYS A 29 3.09 3.89 6.73
CA LYS A 29 1.70 3.89 6.24
C LYS A 29 1.49 2.82 5.19
N HIS A 30 2.37 2.74 4.18
CA HIS A 30 2.26 1.72 3.14
C HIS A 30 2.29 0.32 3.73
N LEU A 31 3.21 0.04 4.65
CA LEU A 31 3.27 -1.25 5.33
C LEU A 31 1.96 -1.54 6.07
N LYS A 32 1.47 -0.59 6.87
CA LYS A 32 0.21 -0.73 7.62
C LYS A 32 -0.98 -1.02 6.69
N TYR A 33 -1.13 -0.27 5.60
CA TYR A 33 -2.19 -0.51 4.62
C TYR A 33 -2.01 -1.85 3.88
N GLY A 34 -0.77 -2.26 3.60
CA GLY A 34 -0.47 -3.54 2.98
C GLY A 34 -0.89 -4.71 3.85
N VAL A 35 -0.58 -4.64 5.15
CA VAL A 35 -0.99 -5.64 6.15
C VAL A 35 -2.51 -5.68 6.31
N LEU A 36 -3.19 -4.54 6.38
CA LEU A 36 -4.66 -4.49 6.42
C LEU A 36 -5.27 -5.16 5.17
N GLY A 37 -4.71 -4.89 3.99
CA GLY A 37 -5.12 -5.54 2.76
C GLY A 37 -4.80 -7.04 2.70
N ALA A 38 -3.80 -7.50 3.45
CA ALA A 38 -3.50 -8.92 3.63
C ALA A 38 -4.54 -9.58 4.54
N GLN A 39 -4.87 -8.95 5.68
CA GLN A 39 -5.89 -9.45 6.61
C GLN A 39 -7.25 -9.62 5.93
N ASP A 40 -7.66 -8.65 5.12
CA ASP A 40 -8.91 -8.75 4.36
C ASP A 40 -8.90 -9.92 3.35
N LYS A 41 -7.77 -10.16 2.70
CA LYS A 41 -7.60 -11.33 1.81
C LYS A 41 -7.59 -12.65 2.58
N ALA A 42 -6.96 -12.69 3.76
CA ALA A 42 -6.94 -13.87 4.62
C ALA A 42 -8.35 -14.23 5.11
N LYS A 43 -9.15 -13.23 5.53
CA LYS A 43 -10.57 -13.40 5.88
C LYS A 43 -11.40 -14.00 4.74
N ASN A 44 -11.05 -13.67 3.50
CA ASN A 44 -11.66 -14.22 2.29
C ASN A 44 -11.07 -15.59 1.86
N ASN A 45 -10.36 -16.28 2.75
CA ASN A 45 -9.70 -17.58 2.49
C ASN A 45 -8.75 -17.58 1.28
N LYS A 46 -8.19 -16.41 0.93
CA LYS A 46 -7.19 -16.32 -0.13
C LYS A 46 -5.83 -16.73 0.42
N LYS A 47 -5.12 -17.58 -0.32
CA LYS A 47 -3.75 -17.97 -0.04
C LYS A 47 -2.82 -17.26 -1.01
N ALA A 48 -1.64 -16.89 -0.56
CA ALA A 48 -0.55 -16.43 -1.40
C ALA A 48 0.70 -17.22 -1.08
N SER A 49 1.59 -17.36 -2.05
CA SER A 49 2.94 -17.90 -1.86
C SER A 49 3.96 -16.77 -1.90
N ILE A 50 5.13 -16.98 -1.30
CA ILE A 50 6.23 -16.01 -1.35
C ILE A 50 6.71 -15.77 -2.78
N VAL A 51 6.70 -16.82 -3.62
CA VAL A 51 7.03 -16.74 -5.05
C VAL A 51 6.03 -15.85 -5.78
N TYR A 52 4.73 -16.00 -5.49
CA TYR A 52 3.69 -15.14 -6.03
C TYR A 52 3.88 -13.68 -5.59
N ALA A 53 4.23 -13.44 -4.33
CA ALA A 53 4.51 -12.09 -3.83
C ALA A 53 5.66 -11.41 -4.60
N PHE A 54 6.74 -12.16 -4.88
CA PHE A 54 7.90 -11.67 -5.63
C PHE A 54 7.54 -11.32 -7.08
N PHE A 55 6.95 -12.26 -7.83
CA PHE A 55 6.52 -11.99 -9.21
C PHE A 55 5.51 -10.86 -9.26
N ARG A 56 4.57 -10.81 -8.32
CA ARG A 56 3.59 -9.73 -8.26
C ARG A 56 4.25 -8.38 -8.07
N SER A 57 5.25 -8.28 -7.18
CA SER A 57 6.03 -7.05 -6.97
C SER A 57 6.74 -6.59 -8.25
N ILE A 58 7.38 -7.51 -8.99
CA ILE A 58 8.03 -7.19 -10.27
C ILE A 58 7.02 -6.73 -11.31
N THR A 59 5.88 -7.44 -11.46
CA THR A 59 4.85 -7.03 -12.41
C THR A 59 4.25 -5.66 -12.07
N ASP A 60 4.08 -5.36 -10.77
CA ASP A 60 3.57 -4.06 -10.32
C ASP A 60 4.61 -2.96 -10.59
N PHE A 61 5.90 -3.22 -10.34
CA PHE A 61 6.98 -2.31 -10.70
C PHE A 61 6.97 -1.98 -12.19
N LEU A 62 6.96 -3.01 -13.05
CA LEU A 62 6.95 -2.83 -14.51
C LEU A 62 5.70 -2.09 -14.97
N GLN A 63 4.54 -2.39 -14.38
CA GLN A 63 3.29 -1.69 -14.66
C GLN A 63 3.35 -0.21 -14.25
N GLN A 64 3.88 0.10 -13.07
CA GLN A 64 3.98 1.49 -12.59
C GLN A 64 5.05 2.28 -13.36
N TYR A 65 6.17 1.64 -13.69
CA TYR A 65 7.29 2.31 -14.34
C TYR A 65 7.10 2.45 -15.85
N ILE A 66 6.65 1.39 -16.53
CA ILE A 66 6.51 1.34 -18.00
C ILE A 66 5.10 1.71 -18.43
N LEU A 67 4.07 0.99 -17.94
CA LEU A 67 2.69 1.18 -18.44
C LEU A 67 2.07 2.50 -17.98
N ARG A 68 2.42 2.97 -16.79
CA ARG A 68 2.01 4.29 -16.27
C ARG A 68 2.96 5.41 -16.65
N LEU A 69 3.94 5.13 -17.52
CA LEU A 69 4.92 6.11 -18.00
C LEU A 69 5.70 6.79 -16.86
N GLY A 70 5.90 6.10 -15.73
CA GLY A 70 6.64 6.63 -14.58
C GLY A 70 8.10 7.00 -14.93
N PHE A 71 8.65 6.43 -16.00
CA PHE A 71 9.95 6.88 -16.52
C PHE A 71 9.95 8.34 -17.02
N LEU A 72 8.80 8.90 -17.41
CA LEU A 72 8.68 10.32 -17.80
C LEU A 72 8.88 11.27 -16.62
N ASP A 73 8.54 10.83 -15.42
CA ASP A 73 8.77 11.58 -14.17
C ASP A 73 10.22 11.43 -13.63
N GLY A 74 11.09 10.72 -14.37
CA GLY A 74 12.50 10.51 -14.03
C GLY A 74 12.70 9.83 -12.68
N GLN A 75 13.51 10.44 -11.81
CA GLN A 75 13.86 9.88 -10.48
C GLN A 75 12.63 9.75 -9.56
N ARG A 76 11.65 10.64 -9.68
CA ARG A 76 10.45 10.62 -8.84
C ARG A 76 9.54 9.45 -9.20
N GLY A 77 9.37 9.18 -10.49
CA GLY A 77 8.60 8.04 -10.95
C GLY A 77 9.27 6.71 -10.62
N LEU A 78 10.61 6.65 -10.68
CA LEU A 78 11.36 5.47 -10.19
C LEU A 78 11.11 5.22 -8.70
N LEU A 79 11.23 6.26 -7.86
CA LEU A 79 10.97 6.15 -6.42
C LEU A 79 9.55 5.66 -6.14
N MET A 80 8.54 6.20 -6.84
CA MET A 80 7.15 5.78 -6.66
C MET A 80 6.91 4.34 -7.12
N ALA A 81 7.48 3.93 -8.25
CA ALA A 81 7.38 2.55 -8.73
C ALA A 81 7.99 1.57 -7.73
N VAL A 82 9.13 1.92 -7.11
CA VAL A 82 9.75 1.11 -6.05
C VAL A 82 8.84 1.03 -4.82
N ILE A 83 8.35 2.15 -4.30
CA ILE A 83 7.46 2.18 -3.13
C ILE A 83 6.22 1.31 -3.35
N LEU A 84 5.60 1.42 -4.53
CA LEU A 84 4.40 0.64 -4.88
C LEU A 84 4.71 -0.85 -5.04
N SER A 85 5.85 -1.20 -5.64
CA SER A 85 6.30 -2.59 -5.75
C SER A 85 6.58 -3.22 -4.38
N GLN A 86 7.15 -2.46 -3.44
CA GLN A 86 7.39 -2.88 -2.06
C GLN A 86 6.07 -3.07 -1.32
N TYR A 87 5.11 -2.16 -1.51
CA TYR A 87 3.76 -2.30 -0.96
C TYR A 87 3.09 -3.60 -1.44
N ALA A 88 3.17 -3.90 -2.75
CA ALA A 88 2.63 -5.14 -3.31
C ALA A 88 3.30 -6.37 -2.70
N PHE A 89 4.64 -6.37 -2.57
CA PHE A 89 5.37 -7.45 -1.93
C PHE A 89 4.94 -7.67 -0.48
N HIS A 90 4.96 -6.62 0.35
CA HIS A 90 4.60 -6.71 1.77
C HIS A 90 3.18 -7.22 1.99
N LYS A 91 2.23 -6.79 1.14
CA LYS A 91 0.84 -7.28 1.21
C LYS A 91 0.73 -8.78 1.01
N TYR A 92 1.40 -9.34 0.00
CA TYR A 92 1.32 -10.78 -0.28
C TYR A 92 2.23 -11.63 0.61
N ALA A 93 3.35 -11.08 1.08
CA ALA A 93 4.19 -11.72 2.10
C ALA A 93 3.44 -11.84 3.44
N ALA A 94 2.79 -10.76 3.91
CA ALA A 94 1.96 -10.79 5.11
C ALA A 94 0.76 -11.75 4.97
N LEU A 95 0.18 -11.85 3.77
CA LEU A 95 -0.88 -12.83 3.51
C LEU A 95 -0.37 -14.27 3.63
N TRP A 96 0.83 -14.55 3.11
CA TRP A 96 1.45 -15.87 3.23
C TRP A 96 1.72 -16.24 4.69
N THR A 97 2.28 -15.33 5.50
CA THR A 97 2.53 -15.61 6.92
C THR A 97 1.23 -15.87 7.69
N MET A 98 0.19 -15.07 7.46
CA MET A 98 -1.12 -15.28 8.09
C MET A 98 -1.76 -16.60 7.65
N THR A 99 -1.55 -17.03 6.41
CA THR A 99 -2.05 -18.32 5.91
C THR A 99 -1.29 -19.50 6.54
N ASP A 100 0.02 -19.37 6.70
CA ASP A 100 0.87 -20.38 7.35
C ASP A 100 0.50 -20.53 8.83
N ASP A 101 0.30 -19.41 9.54
CA ASP A 101 -0.13 -19.40 10.95
C ASP A 101 -1.54 -20.01 11.14
N ILE A 102 -2.50 -19.69 10.27
CA ILE A 102 -3.84 -20.31 10.28
C ILE A 102 -3.75 -21.83 10.04
N SER A 103 -2.88 -22.27 9.13
CA SER A 103 -2.70 -23.70 8.83
C SER A 103 -2.11 -24.47 10.01
N LYS A 104 -1.23 -23.84 10.80
CA LYS A 104 -0.65 -24.43 12.02
C LYS A 104 -1.63 -24.49 13.19
N GLN A 105 -2.55 -23.53 13.31
CA GLN A 105 -3.58 -23.56 14.36
C GLN A 105 -4.69 -24.59 14.10
N SER A 106 -5.01 -24.90 12.84
CA SER A 106 -6.06 -25.88 12.49
C SER A 106 -5.62 -27.35 12.61
N GLY A 107 -4.32 -27.64 12.74
CA GLY A 107 -3.78 -29.00 12.87
C GLY A 107 -3.55 -29.46 14.31
N ASN A 108 -3.96 -28.65 15.31
CA ASN A 108 -3.72 -28.89 16.73
C ASN A 108 -5.02 -29.14 17.52
N HIS A 109 -6.01 -29.75 16.87
CA HIS A 109 -7.25 -30.24 17.47
C HIS A 109 -7.53 -31.69 17.08
#